data_AF-A0A4Y3KIE7-F1
#
_entry.id   AF-A0A4Y3KIE7-F1
#
_cell.length_a   1.000
_cell.length_b   1.000
_cell.length_c   1.000
_cell.angle_alpha   90.00
_cell.angle_beta   90.00
_cell.angle_gamma   90.00
#
_symmetry.space_group_name_H-M   'P 1'
#
loop_
_entity.id
_entity.type
_entity.pdbx_description
1 polymer ?
#
loop_
_entity_poly.entity_id
_entity_poly.type
_entity_poly.pdbx_seq_one_letter_code
_entity_poly.pdbx_strand_id
1 'polypeptide(L)'
;MVATDTTTRPRTPRTPDTVVGGRTLRLAVVAALSLLVVVVALALPAWPAGQDMGGTHYMGLLAANQPWNLLLFMAVPVICAETIAVTELVILFSPARAGRAVRAANRYAGLIAGFYFLGVFVYLMKHAVIPLTADGGWRGPADVIAVSFYLLGLVPLYGISLMETRVVGAGWDQQRWLKLHATFVGVFLVVAHVAMIVGMLDPTVLGWNPTHTMDDGSLMDGMSH
;
A
#
# COMPACT_ATOMS: atom_id res chain seq x y z
N MET A 1 8.18 36.31 65.90
CA MET A 1 8.53 37.08 64.68
C MET A 1 9.18 36.11 63.71
N VAL A 2 8.44 35.68 62.69
CA VAL A 2 8.96 34.83 61.60
C VAL A 2 8.83 35.67 60.33
N ALA A 3 9.96 36.14 59.81
CA ALA A 3 10.02 36.84 58.54
C ALA A 3 10.38 35.82 57.45
N THR A 4 9.41 35.57 56.57
CA THR A 4 9.50 34.66 55.43
C THR A 4 10.24 35.38 54.28
N ASP A 5 11.39 34.83 53.90
CA ASP A 5 12.20 35.36 52.80
C ASP A 5 11.51 35.05 51.46
N THR A 6 11.17 36.08 50.69
CA THR A 6 10.41 35.94 49.44
C THR A 6 11.36 36.06 48.25
N THR A 7 12.02 34.95 47.89
CA THR A 7 12.90 34.89 46.72
C THR A 7 12.10 34.89 45.42
N THR A 8 11.87 36.06 44.86
CA THR A 8 11.36 36.26 43.48
C THR A 8 12.42 35.80 42.47
N ARG A 9 12.26 34.61 41.88
CA ARG A 9 13.09 34.20 40.72
C ARG A 9 12.72 35.03 39.48
N PRO A 10 13.71 35.50 38.70
CA PRO A 10 13.44 36.14 37.42
C PRO A 10 12.83 35.13 36.44
N ARG A 11 11.68 35.46 35.84
CA ARG A 11 11.08 34.69 34.74
C ARG A 11 11.92 34.91 33.48
N THR A 12 12.66 33.90 33.06
CA THR A 12 13.31 33.88 31.74
C THR A 12 12.23 33.96 30.65
N PRO A 13 12.41 34.78 29.61
CA PRO A 13 11.47 34.83 28.48
C PRO A 13 11.52 33.47 27.76
N ARG A 14 10.37 32.81 27.59
CA ARG A 14 10.28 31.68 26.65
C ARG A 14 10.37 32.25 25.25
N THR A 15 11.43 31.94 24.52
CA THR A 15 11.48 32.08 23.07
C THR A 15 10.42 31.15 22.47
N PRO A 16 9.39 31.68 21.78
CA PRO A 16 8.63 30.89 20.82
C PRO A 16 9.54 30.60 19.61
N ASP A 17 9.23 29.58 18.80
CA ASP A 17 9.81 29.34 17.46
C ASP A 17 10.91 28.28 17.29
N THR A 18 10.79 27.11 17.92
CA THR A 18 11.54 25.89 17.49
C THR A 18 10.67 24.71 17.07
N VAL A 19 9.36 24.76 17.31
CA VAL A 19 8.45 23.61 17.08
C VAL A 19 8.04 23.48 15.61
N VAL A 20 7.99 24.58 14.85
CA VAL A 20 7.55 24.59 13.44
C VAL A 20 8.57 23.92 12.51
N GLY A 21 9.87 24.12 12.75
CA GLY A 21 10.95 23.57 11.91
C GLY A 21 11.03 22.05 11.89
N GLY A 22 10.66 21.38 12.99
CA GLY A 22 10.72 19.92 13.09
C GLY A 22 9.66 19.21 12.25
N ARG A 23 8.46 19.79 12.12
CA ARG A 23 7.37 19.20 11.33
C ARG A 23 7.57 19.44 9.83
N THR A 24 8.02 20.63 9.45
CA THR A 24 8.34 20.97 8.05
C THR A 24 9.51 20.14 7.53
N LEU A 25 10.54 19.90 8.36
CA LEU A 25 11.65 19.00 8.00
C LEU A 25 11.15 17.56 7.78
N ARG A 26 10.34 17.00 8.68
CA ARG A 26 9.80 15.63 8.51
C ARG A 26 8.94 15.51 7.26
N LEU A 27 8.10 16.51 6.99
CA LEU A 27 7.31 16.58 5.75
C LEU A 27 8.21 16.60 4.52
N ALA A 28 9.24 17.44 4.51
CA ALA A 28 10.19 17.54 3.40
C ALA A 28 10.95 16.23 3.19
N VAL A 29 11.39 15.56 4.25
CA VAL A 29 12.06 14.25 4.17
C VAL A 29 11.13 13.19 3.61
N VAL A 30 9.89 13.10 4.09
CA VAL A 30 8.92 12.14 3.58
C VAL A 30 8.60 12.43 2.12
N ALA A 31 8.35 13.67 1.74
CA ALA A 31 8.09 14.06 0.36
C ALA A 31 9.28 13.74 -0.55
N ALA A 32 10.52 14.02 -0.10
CA ALA A 32 11.73 13.69 -0.85
C ALA A 32 11.92 12.19 -1.01
N LEU A 33 11.67 11.39 0.03
CA LEU A 33 11.72 9.93 -0.04
C LEU A 33 10.64 9.37 -0.97
N SER A 34 9.41 9.84 -0.88
CA SER A 34 8.33 9.43 -1.79
C SER A 34 8.65 9.80 -3.22
N LEU A 35 9.17 11.01 -3.47
CA LEU A 35 9.61 11.44 -4.79
C LEU A 35 10.76 10.56 -5.30
N LEU A 36 11.74 10.25 -4.46
CA LEU A 36 12.83 9.34 -4.80
C LEU A 36 12.29 7.96 -5.20
N VAL A 37 11.37 7.39 -4.41
CA VAL A 37 10.73 6.10 -4.72
C VAL A 37 10.00 6.16 -6.06
N VAL A 38 9.24 7.22 -6.33
CA VAL A 38 8.54 7.41 -7.60
C VAL A 38 9.52 7.53 -8.76
N VAL A 39 10.57 8.35 -8.63
CA VAL A 39 11.60 8.53 -9.67
C VAL A 39 12.31 7.23 -9.95
N VAL A 40 12.70 6.48 -8.91
CA VAL A 40 13.32 5.16 -9.06
C VAL A 40 12.35 4.19 -9.75
N ALA A 41 11.10 4.11 -9.32
CA ALA A 41 10.10 3.24 -9.94
C ALA A 41 9.84 3.58 -11.42
N LEU A 42 9.88 4.86 -11.78
CA LEU A 42 9.76 5.31 -13.17
C LEU A 42 11.03 5.07 -13.98
N ALA A 43 12.21 5.16 -13.35
CA ALA A 43 13.50 4.93 -14.00
C ALA A 43 13.79 3.44 -14.20
N LEU A 44 13.16 2.56 -13.42
CA LEU A 44 13.29 1.12 -13.59
C LEU A 44 12.76 0.71 -14.98
N PRO A 45 13.59 0.05 -15.81
CA PRO A 45 13.11 -0.53 -17.05
C PRO A 45 12.05 -1.58 -16.74
N ALA A 46 11.19 -1.86 -17.72
CA ALA A 46 10.27 -2.99 -17.59
C ALA A 46 11.10 -4.25 -17.33
N TRP A 47 10.97 -4.82 -16.14
CA TRP A 47 11.54 -6.12 -15.82
C TRP A 47 10.90 -7.13 -16.77
N PRO A 48 11.68 -7.98 -17.48
CA PRO A 48 11.16 -8.81 -18.56
C PRO A 48 9.91 -9.56 -18.13
N ALA A 49 8.77 -9.21 -18.71
CA ALA A 49 7.58 -10.04 -18.73
C ALA A 49 7.88 -11.18 -19.73
N GLY A 50 7.86 -12.42 -19.24
CA GLY A 50 7.85 -13.58 -20.13
C GLY A 50 6.62 -13.61 -21.04
N GLN A 51 6.60 -14.55 -21.98
CA GLN A 51 5.56 -14.61 -23.01
C GLN A 51 4.15 -14.76 -22.43
N ASP A 52 3.20 -14.01 -22.99
CA ASP A 52 1.80 -13.93 -22.54
C ASP A 52 1.08 -15.28 -22.66
N MET A 53 0.86 -15.97 -21.52
CA MET A 53 0.06 -17.18 -21.47
C MET A 53 -1.36 -16.89 -20.96
N GLY A 54 -2.27 -16.59 -21.88
CA GLY A 54 -3.71 -16.92 -21.76
C GLY A 54 -4.60 -16.22 -20.72
N GLY A 55 -4.12 -15.54 -19.67
CA GLY A 55 -4.96 -14.86 -18.65
C GLY A 55 -5.21 -13.36 -18.92
N THR A 56 -6.10 -12.68 -18.16
CA THR A 56 -6.29 -11.20 -18.28
C THR A 56 -4.95 -10.48 -18.33
N HIS A 57 -4.78 -9.43 -19.13
CA HIS A 57 -3.43 -8.92 -19.45
C HIS A 57 -2.66 -8.44 -18.19
N TYR A 58 -3.35 -8.00 -17.13
CA TYR A 58 -2.76 -7.78 -15.81
C TYR A 58 -2.32 -9.07 -15.08
N MET A 59 -3.15 -10.11 -15.12
CA MET A 59 -2.80 -11.43 -14.57
C MET A 59 -1.71 -12.13 -15.39
N GLY A 60 -1.68 -11.89 -16.70
CA GLY A 60 -0.63 -12.29 -17.62
C GLY A 60 0.71 -11.67 -17.22
N LEU A 61 0.76 -10.38 -16.87
CA LEU A 61 1.97 -9.74 -16.35
C LEU A 61 2.43 -10.30 -14.99
N LEU A 62 1.51 -10.72 -14.12
CA LEU A 62 1.85 -11.42 -12.88
C LEU A 62 2.31 -12.87 -13.14
N ALA A 63 1.76 -13.55 -14.15
CA ALA A 63 2.01 -14.95 -14.47
C ALA A 63 3.20 -15.17 -15.44
N ALA A 64 3.58 -14.17 -16.22
CA ALA A 64 4.59 -14.23 -17.27
C ALA A 64 6.00 -14.54 -16.75
N ASN A 65 6.33 -14.15 -15.51
CA ASN A 65 7.62 -14.42 -14.88
C ASN A 65 7.43 -15.00 -13.47
N GLN A 66 6.65 -16.08 -13.37
CA GLN A 66 6.55 -16.81 -12.11
C GLN A 66 7.89 -17.46 -11.75
N PRO A 67 8.33 -17.37 -10.47
CA PRO A 67 7.56 -16.93 -9.30
C PRO A 67 7.76 -15.44 -8.92
N TRP A 68 8.69 -14.74 -9.56
CA TRP A 68 9.20 -13.46 -9.06
C TRP A 68 8.19 -12.32 -9.10
N ASN A 69 7.39 -12.20 -10.17
CA ASN A 69 6.40 -11.11 -10.27
C ASN A 69 5.32 -11.21 -9.20
N LEU A 70 4.75 -12.40 -8.98
CA LEU A 70 3.78 -12.62 -7.90
C LEU A 70 4.38 -12.34 -6.53
N LEU A 71 5.62 -12.76 -6.31
CA LEU A 71 6.30 -12.58 -5.03
C LEU A 71 6.48 -11.08 -4.74
N LEU A 72 6.98 -10.31 -5.70
CA LEU A 72 7.23 -8.87 -5.54
C LEU A 72 5.95 -8.04 -5.49
N PHE A 73 5.02 -8.27 -6.41
CA PHE A 73 3.85 -7.41 -6.55
C PHE A 73 2.69 -7.80 -5.63
N MET A 74 2.64 -9.03 -5.11
CA MET A 74 1.52 -9.46 -4.26
C MET A 74 1.98 -10.05 -2.93
N ALA A 75 2.92 -11.00 -2.93
CA ALA A 75 3.30 -11.70 -1.70
C ALA A 75 4.00 -10.77 -0.70
N VAL A 76 4.99 -9.98 -1.12
CA VAL A 76 5.71 -9.05 -0.23
C VAL A 76 4.75 -8.04 0.43
N PRO A 77 3.90 -7.31 -0.30
CA PRO A 77 2.95 -6.39 0.31
C PRO A 77 1.99 -7.06 1.30
N VAL A 78 1.45 -8.23 0.94
CA VAL A 78 0.48 -8.95 1.79
C VAL A 78 1.16 -9.48 3.05
N ILE A 79 2.33 -10.13 2.95
CA ILE A 79 3.08 -10.62 4.10
C ILE A 79 3.47 -9.45 5.03
N CYS A 80 3.90 -8.32 4.47
CA CYS A 80 4.18 -7.13 5.27
C CYS A 80 2.91 -6.63 5.99
N ALA A 81 1.77 -6.56 5.30
CA ALA A 81 0.51 -6.13 5.90
C ALA A 81 0.00 -7.11 6.97
N GLU A 82 0.12 -8.41 6.76
CA GLU A 82 -0.20 -9.44 7.75
C GLU A 82 0.73 -9.35 8.97
N THR A 83 2.02 -9.11 8.75
CA THR A 83 3.00 -8.90 9.84
C THR A 83 2.60 -7.70 10.70
N ILE A 84 2.22 -6.59 10.05
CA ILE A 84 1.69 -5.40 10.72
C ILE A 84 0.42 -5.77 11.49
N ALA A 85 -0.54 -6.46 10.86
CA ALA A 85 -1.78 -6.87 11.50
C ALA A 85 -1.57 -7.72 12.76
N VAL A 86 -0.73 -8.76 12.68
CA VAL A 86 -0.43 -9.66 13.79
C VAL A 86 0.27 -8.91 14.92
N THR A 87 1.27 -8.10 14.60
CA THR A 87 1.99 -7.33 15.64
C THR A 87 1.10 -6.26 16.28
N GLU A 88 0.20 -5.64 15.53
CA GLU A 88 -0.80 -4.69 16.05
C GLU A 88 -1.79 -5.37 16.98
N LEU A 89 -2.30 -6.55 16.63
CA LEU A 89 -3.18 -7.35 17.50
C LEU A 89 -2.48 -7.74 18.81
N VAL A 90 -1.19 -8.12 18.76
CA VAL A 90 -0.39 -8.41 19.97
C VAL A 90 -0.26 -7.17 20.85
N ILE A 91 -0.01 -6.00 20.26
CA ILE A 91 0.09 -4.73 20.99
C ILE A 91 -1.25 -4.35 21.62
N LEU A 92 -2.37 -4.61 20.94
CA LEU A 92 -3.73 -4.31 21.39
C LEU A 92 -4.17 -5.20 22.56
N PHE A 93 -4.00 -6.53 22.43
CA PHE A 93 -4.51 -7.52 23.38
C PHE A 93 -3.55 -7.87 24.50
N SER A 94 -2.24 -7.71 24.29
CA SER A 94 -1.23 -7.99 25.32
C SER A 94 -0.19 -6.87 25.41
N PRO A 95 -0.59 -5.62 25.75
CA PRO A 95 0.34 -4.49 25.79
C PRO A 95 1.55 -4.71 26.72
N ALA A 96 1.34 -5.47 27.80
CA ALA A 96 2.35 -5.83 28.78
C ALA A 96 3.38 -6.87 28.27
N ARG A 97 2.99 -7.72 27.30
CA ARG A 97 3.91 -8.67 26.63
C ARG A 97 4.51 -8.09 25.36
N ALA A 98 3.92 -7.04 24.81
CA ALA A 98 4.43 -6.31 23.66
C ALA A 98 5.70 -5.53 24.04
N GLY A 99 6.83 -6.25 24.03
CA GLY A 99 8.16 -5.69 24.27
C GLY A 99 8.58 -4.67 23.21
N ARG A 100 9.70 -4.01 23.47
CA ARG A 100 10.25 -2.97 22.58
C ARG A 100 10.52 -3.49 21.17
N ALA A 101 10.89 -4.76 21.03
CA ALA A 101 11.14 -5.42 19.75
C ALA A 101 9.88 -5.52 18.87
N VAL A 102 8.74 -5.95 19.42
CA VAL A 102 7.48 -6.08 18.66
C VAL A 102 6.99 -4.72 18.18
N ARG A 103 7.08 -3.70 19.05
CA ARG A 103 6.69 -2.32 18.70
C ARG A 103 7.61 -1.72 17.64
N ALA A 104 8.91 -2.02 17.71
CA ALA A 104 9.86 -1.61 16.69
C ALA A 104 9.58 -2.33 15.36
N ALA A 105 9.36 -3.65 15.39
CA ALA A 105 9.05 -4.43 14.19
C ALA A 105 7.79 -3.92 13.49
N ASN A 106 6.70 -3.67 14.24
CA ASN A 106 5.48 -3.10 13.68
C ASN A 106 5.73 -1.73 13.01
N ARG A 107 6.45 -0.85 13.70
CA ARG A 107 6.81 0.47 13.17
C ARG A 107 7.66 0.39 11.90
N TYR A 108 8.68 -0.46 11.88
CA TYR A 108 9.55 -0.61 10.71
C TYR A 108 8.82 -1.29 9.54
N ALA A 109 8.00 -2.31 9.81
CA ALA A 109 7.17 -2.96 8.81
C ALA A 109 6.19 -1.95 8.20
N GLY A 110 5.47 -1.18 9.02
CA GLY A 110 4.56 -0.12 8.57
C GLY A 110 5.26 0.98 7.77
N LEU A 111 6.49 1.35 8.14
CA LEU A 111 7.28 2.32 7.38
C LEU A 111 7.67 1.76 6.00
N ILE A 112 8.27 0.57 5.96
CA ILE A 112 8.80 -0.02 4.72
C ILE A 112 7.66 -0.40 3.78
N ALA A 113 6.58 -1.00 4.30
CA ALA A 113 5.49 -1.55 3.51
C ALA A 113 4.82 -0.50 2.60
N GLY A 114 4.50 0.69 3.13
CA GLY A 114 3.82 1.70 2.31
C GLY A 114 4.74 2.38 1.29
N PHE A 115 6.02 2.60 1.59
CA PHE A 115 6.98 3.09 0.57
C PHE A 115 7.24 2.04 -0.52
N TYR A 116 7.36 0.77 -0.13
CA TYR A 116 7.52 -0.33 -1.07
C TYR A 116 6.30 -0.42 -2.00
N PHE A 117 5.09 -0.41 -1.43
CA PHE A 117 3.85 -0.49 -2.20
C PHE A 117 3.60 0.75 -3.05
N LEU A 118 4.06 1.94 -2.63
CA LEU A 118 4.08 3.13 -3.48
C LEU A 118 4.94 2.91 -4.73
N GLY A 119 6.12 2.31 -4.58
CA GLY A 119 6.98 1.96 -5.72
C GLY A 119 6.30 0.97 -6.66
N VAL A 120 5.69 -0.08 -6.10
CA VAL A 120 4.91 -1.07 -6.85
C VAL A 120 3.75 -0.42 -7.60
N PHE A 121 2.98 0.46 -6.95
CA PHE A 121 1.87 1.20 -7.55
C PHE A 121 2.34 2.01 -8.76
N VAL A 122 3.41 2.80 -8.62
CA VAL A 122 3.93 3.63 -9.71
C VAL A 122 4.43 2.77 -10.87
N TYR A 123 5.13 1.68 -10.55
CA TYR A 123 5.63 0.72 -11.54
C TYR A 123 4.48 0.10 -12.34
N LEU A 124 3.44 -0.39 -11.65
CA LEU A 124 2.26 -0.98 -12.30
C LEU A 124 1.46 0.05 -13.08
N MET A 125 1.33 1.28 -12.59
CA MET A 125 0.69 2.36 -13.33
C MET A 125 1.37 2.60 -14.68
N LYS A 126 2.70 2.70 -14.68
CA LYS A 126 3.49 2.95 -15.90
C LYS A 126 3.45 1.78 -16.88
N HIS A 127 3.67 0.56 -16.39
CA HIS A 127 3.95 -0.60 -17.24
C HIS A 127 2.74 -1.50 -17.49
N ALA A 128 1.69 -1.42 -16.68
CA ALA A 128 0.47 -2.20 -16.83
C ALA A 128 -0.75 -1.31 -17.13
N VAL A 129 -1.11 -0.40 -16.22
CA VAL A 129 -2.41 0.29 -16.27
C VAL A 129 -2.53 1.26 -17.45
N ILE A 130 -1.49 2.06 -17.70
CA ILE A 130 -1.46 3.00 -18.83
C ILE A 130 -1.56 2.25 -20.18
N PRO A 131 -0.70 1.26 -20.49
CA PRO A 131 -0.83 0.52 -21.75
C PRO A 131 -2.16 -0.22 -21.86
N LEU A 132 -2.65 -0.85 -20.79
CA LEU A 132 -3.97 -1.50 -20.77
C LEU A 132 -5.12 -0.55 -21.14
N THR A 133 -5.06 0.69 -20.64
CA THR A 133 -6.10 1.69 -20.89
C THR A 133 -5.96 2.32 -22.27
N ALA A 134 -4.73 2.50 -22.77
CA ALA A 134 -4.47 3.07 -24.09
C ALA A 134 -4.78 2.08 -25.23
N ASP A 135 -4.42 0.81 -25.04
CA ASP A 135 -4.58 -0.26 -26.04
C ASP A 135 -5.97 -0.93 -25.98
N GLY A 136 -6.80 -0.55 -24.99
CA GLY A 136 -8.15 -1.09 -24.82
C GLY A 136 -8.18 -2.58 -24.41
N GLY A 137 -7.07 -3.12 -23.90
CA GLY A 137 -6.87 -4.55 -23.64
C GLY A 137 -7.56 -5.11 -22.39
N TRP A 138 -8.49 -4.36 -21.79
CA TRP A 138 -9.24 -4.80 -20.61
C TRP A 138 -10.10 -6.01 -20.94
N ARG A 139 -9.84 -7.14 -20.27
CA ARG A 139 -10.60 -8.39 -20.50
C ARG A 139 -11.89 -8.43 -19.67
N GLY A 140 -12.66 -7.34 -19.71
CA GLY A 140 -13.94 -7.19 -19.01
C GLY A 140 -13.90 -6.34 -17.73
N PRO A 141 -15.07 -6.04 -17.15
CA PRO A 141 -15.18 -5.19 -15.95
C PRO A 141 -14.56 -5.81 -14.70
N ALA A 142 -14.44 -7.15 -14.66
CA ALA A 142 -13.74 -7.87 -13.59
C ALA A 142 -12.28 -7.40 -13.44
N ASP A 143 -11.56 -7.27 -14.55
CA ASP A 143 -10.15 -6.87 -14.59
C ASP A 143 -9.98 -5.42 -14.10
N VAL A 144 -10.89 -4.52 -14.52
CA VAL A 144 -10.93 -3.13 -14.05
C VAL A 144 -11.14 -3.07 -12.54
N ILE A 145 -12.10 -3.83 -12.00
CA ILE A 145 -12.39 -3.86 -10.56
C ILE A 145 -11.21 -4.44 -9.79
N ALA A 146 -10.63 -5.57 -10.25
CA ALA A 146 -9.51 -6.21 -9.59
C ALA A 146 -8.29 -5.28 -9.49
N VAL A 147 -7.89 -4.65 -10.61
CA VAL A 147 -6.79 -3.69 -10.64
C VAL A 147 -7.11 -2.45 -9.79
N SER A 148 -8.33 -1.91 -9.89
CA SER A 148 -8.72 -0.73 -9.12
C SER A 148 -8.67 -0.97 -7.61
N PHE A 149 -9.18 -2.12 -7.14
CA PHE A 149 -9.12 -2.48 -5.72
C PHE A 149 -7.68 -2.75 -5.27
N TYR A 150 -6.87 -3.41 -6.09
CA TYR A 150 -5.46 -3.60 -5.78
C TYR A 150 -4.74 -2.24 -5.60
N LEU A 151 -4.96 -1.30 -6.52
CA LEU A 151 -4.40 0.06 -6.46
C LEU A 151 -4.95 0.85 -5.27
N LEU A 152 -6.22 0.67 -4.91
CA LEU A 152 -6.85 1.29 -3.75
C LEU A 152 -6.16 0.87 -2.44
N GLY A 153 -5.59 -0.34 -2.39
CA GLY A 153 -4.77 -0.82 -1.27
C GLY A 153 -3.58 0.09 -0.91
N LEU A 154 -3.13 0.97 -1.81
CA LEU A 154 -2.08 1.95 -1.51
C LEU A 154 -2.51 2.93 -0.43
N VAL A 155 -3.78 3.36 -0.46
CA VAL A 155 -4.29 4.37 0.47
C VAL A 155 -4.13 3.95 1.94
N PRO A 156 -4.62 2.77 2.38
CA PRO A 156 -4.44 2.36 3.76
C PRO A 156 -2.97 2.04 4.10
N LEU A 157 -2.23 1.38 3.20
CA LEU A 157 -0.85 0.94 3.51
C LEU A 157 0.13 2.12 3.58
N TYR A 158 0.03 3.06 2.63
CA TYR A 158 0.80 4.29 2.65
C TYR A 158 0.32 5.25 3.76
N GLY A 159 -0.98 5.23 4.08
CA GLY A 159 -1.54 5.92 5.24
C GLY A 159 -0.88 5.51 6.55
N ILE A 160 -0.63 4.20 6.74
CA ILE A 160 0.11 3.68 7.89
C ILE A 160 1.55 4.23 7.91
N SER A 161 2.28 4.23 6.79
CA SER A 161 3.64 4.79 6.73
C SER A 161 3.67 6.30 7.05
N LEU A 162 2.69 7.06 6.56
CA LEU A 162 2.53 8.49 6.86
C LEU A 162 2.26 8.75 8.35
N MET A 163 1.49 7.86 8.98
CA MET A 163 1.36 7.89 10.44
C MET A 163 2.71 7.63 11.08
N GLU A 164 3.41 6.52 10.77
CA GLU A 164 4.68 6.13 11.41
C GLU A 164 5.84 7.14 11.30
N THR A 165 5.84 8.00 10.27
CA THR A 165 6.78 9.12 10.13
C THR A 165 6.49 10.29 11.08
N ARG A 166 5.37 10.25 11.81
CA ARG A 166 4.81 11.32 12.65
C ARG A 166 4.63 12.64 11.90
N VAL A 167 4.47 12.58 10.58
CA VAL A 167 4.04 13.72 9.76
C VAL A 167 2.56 13.99 10.01
N VAL A 168 1.78 12.91 10.09
CA VAL A 168 0.37 12.90 10.44
C VAL A 168 0.24 12.41 11.89
N GLY A 169 -0.53 13.12 12.71
CA GLY A 169 -0.86 12.66 14.07
C GLY A 169 0.23 12.80 15.14
N ALA A 170 1.20 13.70 14.95
CA ALA A 170 2.32 13.93 15.89
C ALA A 170 1.90 14.23 17.35
N GLY A 171 0.66 14.68 17.57
CA GLY A 171 0.08 14.94 18.90
C GLY A 171 -1.15 14.10 19.22
N TRP A 172 -1.35 12.97 18.54
CA TRP A 172 -2.49 12.09 18.82
C TRP A 172 -2.22 11.20 20.02
N ASP A 173 -3.28 10.97 20.79
CA ASP A 173 -3.25 10.05 21.92
C ASP A 173 -2.97 8.62 21.46
N GLN A 174 -2.27 7.84 22.29
CA GLN A 174 -1.80 6.49 21.97
C GLN A 174 -2.95 5.57 21.58
N GLN A 175 -4.11 5.73 22.23
CA GLN A 175 -5.30 4.93 21.93
C GLN A 175 -5.92 5.28 20.57
N ARG A 176 -5.87 6.56 20.15
CA ARG A 176 -6.35 6.98 18.82
C ARG A 176 -5.42 6.48 17.72
N TRP A 177 -4.11 6.47 17.98
CA TRP A 177 -3.12 5.92 17.06
C TRP A 177 -3.37 4.46 16.74
N LEU A 178 -3.46 3.62 17.79
CA LEU A 178 -3.69 2.18 17.63
C LEU A 178 -5.00 1.88 16.90
N LYS A 179 -6.08 2.62 17.22
CA LYS A 179 -7.38 2.48 16.54
C LYS A 179 -7.30 2.77 15.05
N LEU A 180 -6.65 3.87 14.67
CA LEU A 180 -6.49 4.23 13.26
C LEU A 180 -5.57 3.26 12.53
N HIS A 181 -4.46 2.85 13.16
CA HIS A 181 -3.53 1.87 12.60
C HIS A 181 -4.26 0.55 12.31
N ALA A 182 -4.95 -0.01 13.31
CA ALA A 182 -5.76 -1.22 13.15
C ALA A 182 -6.88 -1.07 12.09
N THR A 183 -7.50 0.11 12.01
CA THR A 183 -8.55 0.38 11.01
C THR A 183 -7.99 0.39 9.60
N PHE A 184 -6.85 1.06 9.36
CA PHE A 184 -6.21 1.06 8.04
C PHE A 184 -5.80 -0.35 7.62
N VAL A 185 -5.22 -1.13 8.53
CA VAL A 185 -4.89 -2.55 8.26
C VAL A 185 -6.16 -3.34 7.92
N GLY A 186 -7.24 -3.18 8.68
CA GLY A 186 -8.51 -3.85 8.41
C GLY A 186 -9.10 -3.48 7.05
N VAL A 187 -9.08 -2.20 6.69
CA VAL A 187 -9.51 -1.73 5.36
C VAL A 187 -8.64 -2.31 4.26
N PHE A 188 -7.32 -2.33 4.44
CA PHE A 188 -6.40 -2.96 3.50
C PHE A 188 -6.73 -4.44 3.28
N LEU A 189 -6.95 -5.20 4.35
CA LEU A 189 -7.32 -6.61 4.25
C LEU A 189 -8.61 -6.79 3.43
N VAL A 190 -9.67 -6.05 3.72
CA VAL A 190 -10.93 -6.15 2.95
C VAL A 190 -10.70 -5.84 1.47
N VAL A 191 -10.04 -4.73 1.17
CA VAL A 191 -9.79 -4.29 -0.21
C VAL A 191 -8.90 -5.28 -0.98
N ALA A 192 -7.84 -5.79 -0.35
CA ALA A 192 -6.95 -6.78 -0.94
C ALA A 192 -7.68 -8.11 -1.21
N HIS A 193 -8.55 -8.55 -0.31
CA HIS A 193 -9.34 -9.76 -0.53
C HIS A 193 -10.35 -9.60 -1.66
N VAL A 194 -11.01 -8.43 -1.78
CA VAL A 194 -11.87 -8.15 -2.93
C VAL A 194 -11.07 -8.20 -4.23
N ALA A 195 -9.87 -7.60 -4.27
CA ALA A 195 -8.99 -7.66 -5.45
C ALA A 195 -8.60 -9.10 -5.82
N MET A 196 -8.28 -9.95 -4.83
CA MET A 196 -7.93 -11.36 -5.08
C MET A 196 -9.11 -12.20 -5.55
N ILE A 197 -10.29 -12.02 -4.92
CA ILE A 197 -11.51 -12.74 -5.32
C ILE A 197 -11.90 -12.35 -6.75
N VAL A 198 -11.99 -11.05 -7.03
CA VAL A 198 -12.40 -10.56 -8.35
C VAL A 198 -11.33 -10.82 -9.40
N GLY A 199 -10.06 -10.79 -9.04
CA GLY A 199 -8.97 -11.17 -9.94
C GLY A 199 -9.11 -12.62 -10.40
N MET A 200 -9.42 -13.54 -9.49
CA MET A 200 -9.58 -14.97 -9.82
C MET A 200 -10.96 -15.34 -10.39
N LEU A 201 -11.91 -14.40 -10.46
CA LEU A 201 -13.19 -14.63 -11.12
C LEU A 201 -12.97 -14.78 -12.63
N ASP A 202 -13.63 -15.78 -13.21
CA ASP A 202 -13.64 -15.94 -14.65
C ASP A 202 -14.34 -14.72 -15.29
N PRO A 203 -13.66 -13.96 -16.16
CA PRO A 203 -14.22 -12.76 -16.79
C PRO A 203 -15.48 -13.04 -17.62
N THR A 204 -15.71 -14.30 -18.04
CA THR A 204 -16.91 -14.71 -18.78
C THR A 204 -18.19 -14.56 -17.95
N VAL A 205 -18.11 -14.72 -16.62
CA VAL A 205 -19.25 -14.61 -15.69
C VAL A 205 -19.78 -13.16 -15.63
N LEU A 206 -18.94 -12.17 -15.93
CA LEU A 206 -19.29 -10.75 -15.96
C LEU A 206 -19.45 -10.20 -17.39
N GLY A 207 -19.64 -11.08 -18.38
CA GLY A 207 -20.02 -10.72 -19.74
C GLY A 207 -18.86 -10.54 -20.73
N TRP A 208 -17.64 -10.97 -20.39
CA TRP A 208 -16.55 -11.04 -21.38
C TRP A 208 -16.77 -12.27 -22.28
N ASN A 209 -17.15 -12.04 -23.54
CA ASN A 209 -17.21 -13.12 -24.52
C ASN A 209 -15.87 -13.17 -25.28
N PRO A 210 -15.05 -14.23 -25.14
CA PRO A 210 -13.89 -14.42 -25.98
C PRO A 210 -14.38 -14.67 -27.41
N THR A 211 -14.39 -13.63 -28.23
CA THR A 211 -14.56 -13.77 -29.68
C THR A 211 -13.27 -14.34 -30.25
N HIS A 212 -13.06 -15.64 -30.07
CA HIS A 212 -12.07 -16.37 -30.86
C HIS A 212 -12.60 -16.46 -32.29
N THR A 213 -12.19 -15.51 -33.12
CA THR A 213 -12.28 -15.66 -34.58
C THR A 213 -11.27 -16.72 -34.99
N MET A 214 -11.75 -17.82 -35.59
CA MET A 214 -10.85 -18.73 -36.28
C MET A 214 -10.19 -18.02 -37.46
N ASP A 215 -9.04 -18.52 -37.94
CA ASP A 215 -8.32 -17.96 -39.10
C ASP A 215 -9.18 -17.89 -40.38
N ASP A 216 -10.34 -18.57 -40.44
CA ASP A 216 -11.30 -18.51 -41.56
C ASP A 216 -12.40 -17.44 -41.40
N GLY A 217 -12.44 -16.71 -40.28
CA GLY A 217 -13.45 -15.68 -40.00
C GLY A 217 -14.74 -16.19 -39.34
N SER A 218 -14.86 -17.49 -39.05
CA SER A 218 -15.98 -18.04 -38.29
C SER A 218 -15.86 -17.76 -36.78
N LEU A 219 -17.01 -17.43 -36.17
CA LEU A 219 -17.18 -17.30 -34.73
C LEU A 219 -17.62 -18.66 -34.19
N MET A 220 -16.85 -19.28 -33.30
CA MET A 220 -17.29 -20.45 -32.56
C MET A 220 -18.25 -19.99 -31.46
N ASP A 221 -19.54 -20.29 -31.62
CA ASP A 221 -20.55 -20.01 -30.60
C ASP A 221 -20.30 -20.88 -29.35
N GLY A 222 -20.47 -20.27 -28.19
CA GLY A 222 -19.85 -20.66 -26.92
C GLY A 222 -20.05 -22.12 -26.49
N MET A 223 -18.97 -22.73 -26.00
CA MET A 223 -19.09 -23.82 -25.03
C MET A 223 -19.36 -23.21 -23.65
N SER A 224 -20.64 -23.20 -23.27
CA SER A 224 -21.05 -23.05 -21.89
C SER A 224 -20.44 -24.18 -21.05
N HIS A 225 -19.59 -23.84 -20.08
CA HIS A 225 -19.27 -24.70 -18.95
C HIS A 225 -20.15 -24.33 -17.76
#